data_AF-A0A1M7RY49-F1
#
_entry.id   AF-A0A1M7RY49-F1
#
_cell.length_a   1.000
_cell.length_b   1.000
_cell.length_c   1.000
_cell.angle_alpha   90.00
_cell.angle_beta   90.00
_cell.angle_gamma   90.00
#
_symmetry.space_group_name_H-M   'P 1'
#
loop_
_entity.id
_entity.type
_entity.pdbx_description
1 polymer ?
#
loop_
_entity_poly.entity_id
_entity_poly.type
_entity_poly.pdbx_seq_one_letter_code
_entity_poly.pdbx_strand_id
1 'polypeptide(L)'
;MSDLVPQKIEGLPAIIEGTDDLLTQITNSLGVPRDVLPAKAQIDHTWENLPRLLSKIPAELRDERMVRLCVADSVGLFDSAINYIWNSTIVELRQKVIRFGLPIVAQLTSKALDESKLLEMMDHELLKLCLELNLITEEGYFKLDQCRAIRNSFSAAHPAVGALDEDEVVNFISRCARAALSDVNVPAGVNFNELISAIKAGHFNGDQEAYWTAAIKGTHSAQRELIATALHGMYCDEALGQSARSNCATLFLPAVELDGIPSAIIDQHQRYVGKGEQAKASASRDFFTKFKMLGLLSEAERHSIISTACDRLNAAHQGMNNFYNEPPFAARLHEIVGASAVPESVRRKFVETVVSCAVGNQYGVSWAARPHYESMVKDFSPKALEIMFAIPDSKTLVGNKIASFPACRKRFAELVGLLEGANIPTALQASYSVWMGKLAKHQAA
;
A
#
# COMPACT_ATOMS: atom_id res chain seq x y z
N MET A 1 -25.25 17.64 -21.15
CA MET A 1 -25.78 16.57 -22.02
C MET A 1 -26.69 15.73 -21.15
N SER A 2 -27.98 15.86 -21.42
CA SER A 2 -29.12 15.33 -20.67
C SER A 2 -29.31 13.83 -20.90
N ASP A 3 -29.62 13.11 -19.82
CA ASP A 3 -30.37 11.84 -19.75
C ASP A 3 -29.92 10.71 -20.69
N LEU A 4 -28.72 10.18 -20.48
CA LEU A 4 -28.40 8.82 -20.92
C LEU A 4 -29.21 7.84 -20.09
N VAL A 5 -30.24 7.23 -20.68
CA VAL A 5 -31.01 6.15 -20.02
C VAL A 5 -30.24 4.84 -20.18
N PRO A 6 -29.81 4.18 -19.08
CA PRO A 6 -29.09 2.91 -19.18
C PRO A 6 -29.98 1.84 -19.81
N GLN A 7 -29.63 1.38 -21.01
CA GLN A 7 -30.33 0.29 -21.69
C GLN A 7 -29.37 -0.85 -22.05
N LYS A 8 -29.88 -2.08 -21.91
CA LYS A 8 -29.20 -3.28 -22.38
C LYS A 8 -29.33 -3.32 -23.91
N ILE A 9 -28.24 -3.63 -24.61
CA ILE A 9 -28.27 -3.76 -26.07
C ILE A 9 -28.95 -5.08 -26.40
N GLU A 10 -30.22 -5.04 -26.83
CA GLU A 10 -30.99 -6.22 -27.26
C GLU A 10 -30.73 -6.58 -28.74
N GLY A 11 -30.14 -5.65 -29.50
CA GLY A 11 -29.73 -5.79 -30.89
C GLY A 11 -29.65 -4.42 -31.56
N LEU A 12 -28.74 -4.24 -32.52
CA LEU A 12 -28.79 -3.07 -33.41
C LEU A 12 -29.89 -3.29 -34.47
N PRO A 13 -30.54 -2.23 -34.96
CA PRO A 13 -31.50 -2.37 -36.06
C PRO A 13 -30.83 -3.02 -37.28
N ALA A 14 -31.58 -3.72 -38.11
CA ALA A 14 -31.05 -4.16 -39.39
C ALA A 14 -30.63 -2.92 -40.21
N ILE A 15 -29.52 -3.01 -40.93
CA ILE A 15 -29.16 -1.98 -41.92
C ILE A 15 -30.34 -1.92 -42.91
N ILE A 16 -30.87 -0.72 -43.13
CA ILE A 16 -32.07 -0.50 -43.94
C ILE A 16 -31.90 -1.17 -45.32
N GLU A 17 -32.91 -1.93 -45.76
CA GLU A 17 -32.95 -2.47 -47.12
C GLU A 17 -32.80 -1.32 -48.13
N GLY A 18 -31.70 -1.31 -48.88
CA GLY A 18 -31.38 -0.27 -49.87
C GLY A 18 -30.17 0.63 -49.54
N THR A 19 -29.48 0.46 -48.40
CA THR A 19 -28.25 1.22 -48.12
C THR A 19 -27.18 1.01 -49.19
N ASP A 20 -26.97 -0.23 -49.63
CA ASP A 20 -25.99 -0.53 -50.68
C ASP A 20 -26.39 0.04 -52.06
N ASP A 21 -27.69 0.07 -52.36
CA ASP A 21 -28.23 0.71 -53.56
C ASP A 21 -27.99 2.23 -53.53
N LEU A 22 -28.19 2.86 -52.37
CA LEU A 22 -27.89 4.28 -52.17
C LEU A 22 -26.41 4.57 -52.35
N LEU A 23 -25.52 3.76 -51.76
CA LEU A 23 -24.08 3.90 -51.95
C LEU A 23 -23.70 3.79 -53.43
N THR A 24 -24.27 2.81 -54.14
CA THR A 24 -24.07 2.63 -55.58
C THR A 24 -24.57 3.83 -56.40
N GLN A 25 -25.72 4.39 -56.05
CA GLN A 25 -26.24 5.61 -56.70
C GLN A 25 -25.33 6.82 -56.48
N ILE A 26 -24.78 6.98 -55.27
CA ILE A 26 -23.85 8.07 -54.93
C ILE A 26 -22.56 7.93 -55.76
N THR A 27 -21.94 6.75 -55.77
CA THR A 27 -20.68 6.52 -56.49
C THR A 27 -20.87 6.69 -57.99
N ASN A 28 -21.98 6.19 -58.55
CA ASN A 28 -22.32 6.39 -59.96
C ASN A 28 -22.55 7.87 -60.30
N SER A 29 -23.22 8.62 -59.43
CA SER A 29 -23.47 10.06 -59.64
C SER A 29 -22.18 10.88 -59.61
N LEU A 30 -21.18 10.43 -58.86
CA LEU A 30 -19.86 11.06 -58.78
C LEU A 30 -18.86 10.51 -59.82
N GLY A 31 -19.22 9.47 -60.58
CA GLY A 31 -18.34 8.81 -61.54
C GLY A 31 -17.18 8.05 -60.90
N VAL A 32 -17.35 7.60 -59.65
CA VAL A 32 -16.32 6.89 -58.87
C VAL A 32 -16.71 5.41 -58.74
N PRO A 33 -15.74 4.48 -58.74
CA PRO A 33 -16.00 3.05 -58.48
C PRO A 33 -16.64 2.76 -57.11
N ARG A 34 -17.47 1.71 -57.01
CA ARG A 34 -18.13 1.29 -55.75
C ARG A 34 -17.17 0.69 -54.73
N ASP A 35 -16.04 0.15 -55.17
CA ASP A 35 -14.98 -0.46 -54.35
C ASP A 35 -14.13 0.56 -53.56
N VAL A 36 -14.36 1.86 -53.75
CA VAL A 36 -13.85 2.91 -52.86
C VAL A 36 -14.42 2.77 -51.44
N LEU A 37 -15.59 2.16 -51.30
CA LEU A 37 -16.17 1.77 -50.02
C LEU A 37 -16.17 0.23 -49.91
N PRO A 38 -16.13 -0.32 -48.68
CA PRO A 38 -16.21 -1.76 -48.45
C PRO A 38 -17.42 -2.40 -49.13
N ALA A 39 -17.25 -3.67 -49.51
CA ALA A 39 -18.33 -4.46 -50.07
C ALA A 39 -19.43 -4.68 -49.02
N LYS A 40 -20.68 -4.86 -49.47
CA LYS A 40 -21.83 -5.07 -48.58
C LYS A 40 -21.59 -6.18 -47.56
N ALA A 41 -20.99 -7.30 -47.96
CA ALA A 41 -20.69 -8.42 -47.05
C ALA A 41 -19.74 -8.01 -45.91
N GLN A 42 -18.77 -7.12 -46.17
CA GLN A 42 -17.86 -6.61 -45.15
C GLN A 42 -18.60 -5.69 -44.16
N ILE A 43 -19.49 -4.83 -44.68
CA ILE A 43 -20.34 -3.95 -43.87
C ILE A 43 -21.27 -4.79 -42.98
N ASP A 44 -21.96 -5.77 -43.55
CA ASP A 44 -22.88 -6.66 -42.83
C ASP A 44 -22.13 -7.44 -41.73
N HIS A 45 -20.94 -7.97 -42.02
CA HIS A 45 -20.12 -8.70 -41.04
C HIS A 45 -19.67 -7.82 -39.86
N THR A 46 -19.22 -6.59 -40.10
CA THR A 46 -18.87 -5.66 -39.01
C THR A 46 -20.09 -5.31 -38.17
N TRP A 47 -21.23 -5.03 -38.83
CA TRP A 47 -22.50 -4.68 -38.19
C TRP A 47 -23.03 -5.79 -37.27
N GLU A 48 -22.99 -7.05 -37.72
CA GLU A 48 -23.39 -8.21 -36.93
C GLU A 48 -22.54 -8.41 -35.67
N ASN A 49 -21.25 -8.06 -35.74
CA ASN A 49 -20.35 -8.18 -34.60
C ASN A 49 -20.50 -7.04 -33.58
N LEU A 50 -20.96 -5.87 -34.02
CA LEU A 50 -20.95 -4.64 -33.23
C LEU A 50 -21.75 -4.73 -31.90
N PRO A 51 -22.93 -5.37 -31.82
CA PRO A 51 -23.66 -5.52 -30.54
C PRO A 51 -22.83 -6.20 -29.45
N ARG A 52 -22.07 -7.25 -29.81
CA ARG A 52 -21.18 -7.98 -28.88
C ARG A 52 -19.99 -7.13 -28.41
N LEU A 53 -19.53 -6.19 -29.24
CA LEU A 53 -18.44 -5.29 -28.89
C LEU A 53 -18.93 -4.18 -27.98
N LEU A 54 -20.05 -3.53 -28.34
CA LEU A 54 -20.66 -2.45 -27.57
C LEU A 54 -21.19 -2.91 -26.22
N SER A 55 -21.59 -4.18 -26.09
CA SER A 55 -22.05 -4.74 -24.81
C SER A 55 -20.95 -4.74 -23.73
N LYS A 56 -19.68 -4.65 -24.11
CA LYS A 56 -18.54 -4.55 -23.19
C LYS A 56 -18.30 -3.13 -22.68
N ILE A 57 -18.92 -2.13 -23.32
CA ILE A 57 -18.81 -0.72 -22.96
C ILE A 57 -19.96 -0.38 -22.01
N PRO A 58 -19.70 0.21 -20.83
CA PRO A 58 -20.72 0.68 -19.88
C PRO A 58 -21.67 1.67 -20.51
N ALA A 59 -22.91 1.75 -20.01
CA ALA A 59 -23.95 2.58 -20.62
C ALA A 59 -23.61 4.07 -20.59
N GLU A 60 -22.85 4.51 -19.59
CA GLU A 60 -22.40 5.87 -19.36
C GLU A 60 -21.42 6.35 -20.44
N LEU A 61 -20.70 5.41 -21.07
CA LEU A 61 -19.73 5.69 -22.13
C LEU A 61 -20.34 5.52 -23.54
N ARG A 62 -21.61 5.12 -23.65
CA ARG A 62 -22.34 5.01 -24.92
C ARG A 62 -22.96 6.35 -25.32
N ASP A 63 -22.09 7.35 -25.46
CA ASP A 63 -22.45 8.71 -25.83
C ASP A 63 -22.66 8.88 -27.35
N GLU A 64 -22.82 10.13 -27.79
CA GLU A 64 -22.98 10.51 -29.20
C GLU A 64 -21.90 9.91 -30.13
N ARG A 65 -20.66 9.71 -29.64
CA ARG A 65 -19.58 9.14 -30.47
C ARG A 65 -19.85 7.68 -30.81
N MET A 66 -20.48 6.92 -29.91
CA MET A 66 -20.87 5.53 -30.20
C MET A 66 -22.00 5.46 -31.23
N VAL A 67 -22.92 6.43 -31.21
CA VAL A 67 -23.96 6.56 -32.26
C VAL A 67 -23.32 6.88 -33.61
N ARG A 68 -22.41 7.85 -33.66
CA ARG A 68 -21.68 8.21 -34.89
C ARG A 68 -20.83 7.05 -35.42
N LEU A 69 -20.26 6.24 -34.53
CA LEU A 69 -19.58 5.00 -34.89
C LEU A 69 -20.53 4.03 -35.59
N CYS A 70 -21.71 3.77 -35.02
CA CYS A 70 -22.68 2.85 -35.63
C CYS A 70 -23.11 3.37 -37.01
N VAL A 71 -23.40 4.67 -37.13
CA VAL A 71 -23.77 5.26 -38.43
C VAL A 71 -22.65 5.11 -39.44
N ALA A 72 -21.39 5.42 -39.08
CA ALA A 72 -20.25 5.27 -39.97
C ALA A 72 -20.04 3.81 -40.42
N ASP A 73 -20.18 2.86 -39.50
CA ASP A 73 -20.07 1.43 -39.78
C ASP A 73 -21.15 0.95 -40.75
N SER A 74 -22.40 1.38 -40.55
CA SER A 74 -23.55 1.01 -41.39
C SER A 74 -23.44 1.43 -42.86
N VAL A 75 -22.57 2.40 -43.17
CA VAL A 75 -22.33 2.90 -44.54
C VAL A 75 -20.91 2.59 -45.04
N GLY A 76 -20.14 1.79 -44.31
CA GLY A 76 -18.79 1.38 -44.70
C GLY A 76 -17.69 2.43 -44.53
N LEU A 77 -17.93 3.50 -43.75
CA LEU A 77 -16.92 4.50 -43.41
C LEU A 77 -16.05 4.02 -42.23
N PHE A 78 -15.30 2.95 -42.47
CA PHE A 78 -14.49 2.27 -41.47
C PHE A 78 -13.40 3.15 -40.85
N ASP A 79 -12.78 4.03 -41.64
CA ASP A 79 -11.81 5.03 -41.17
C ASP A 79 -12.43 5.98 -40.11
N SER A 80 -13.67 6.40 -40.35
CA SER A 80 -14.42 7.25 -39.44
C SER A 80 -14.87 6.48 -38.19
N ALA A 81 -15.31 5.24 -38.35
CA ALA A 81 -15.71 4.37 -37.25
C ALA A 81 -14.57 4.15 -36.25
N ILE A 82 -13.36 3.80 -36.71
CA ILE A 82 -12.20 3.62 -35.83
C ILE A 82 -11.79 4.94 -35.14
N ASN A 83 -11.97 6.08 -35.81
CA ASN A 83 -11.65 7.38 -35.23
C ASN A 83 -12.64 7.75 -34.10
N TYR A 84 -13.93 7.42 -34.23
CA TYR A 84 -14.91 7.67 -33.16
C TYR A 84 -14.64 6.84 -31.90
N ILE A 85 -14.37 5.53 -32.02
CA ILE A 85 -14.03 4.69 -30.85
C ILE A 85 -12.69 5.08 -30.24
N TRP A 86 -11.71 5.47 -31.06
CA TRP A 86 -10.42 5.95 -30.56
C TRP A 86 -10.58 7.23 -29.75
N ASN A 87 -11.38 8.19 -30.23
CA ASN A 87 -11.65 9.43 -29.49
C ASN A 87 -12.31 9.14 -28.14
N SER A 88 -13.30 8.25 -28.08
CA SER A 88 -13.89 7.84 -26.80
C SER A 88 -12.86 7.15 -25.89
N THR A 89 -11.96 6.35 -26.46
CA THR A 89 -10.86 5.70 -25.72
C THR A 89 -9.94 6.73 -25.07
N ILE A 90 -9.48 7.73 -25.82
CA ILE A 90 -8.59 8.78 -25.31
C ILE A 90 -9.29 9.61 -24.22
N VAL A 91 -10.56 9.98 -24.44
CA VAL A 91 -11.34 10.72 -23.43
C VAL A 91 -11.44 9.92 -22.13
N GLU A 92 -11.77 8.63 -22.20
CA GLU A 92 -11.91 7.79 -21.02
C GLU A 92 -10.58 7.57 -20.29
N LEU A 93 -9.48 7.38 -21.01
CA LEU A 93 -8.14 7.29 -20.41
C LEU A 93 -7.77 8.58 -19.66
N ARG A 94 -8.05 9.77 -20.23
CA ARG A 94 -7.86 11.04 -19.52
C ARG A 94 -8.73 11.12 -18.26
N GLN A 95 -10.00 10.68 -18.33
CA GLN A 95 -10.87 10.64 -17.16
C GLN A 95 -10.38 9.66 -16.08
N LYS A 96 -9.77 8.54 -16.46
CA LYS A 96 -9.09 7.63 -15.51
C LYS A 96 -7.93 8.31 -14.80
N VAL A 97 -7.10 9.08 -15.52
CA VAL A 97 -6.01 9.88 -14.91
C VAL A 97 -6.55 10.98 -14.00
N ILE A 98 -7.64 11.65 -14.36
CA ILE A 98 -8.28 12.67 -13.51
C ILE A 98 -8.82 12.03 -12.21
N ARG A 99 -9.53 10.91 -12.32
CA ARG A 99 -10.05 10.14 -11.17
C ARG A 99 -8.94 9.58 -10.27
N PHE A 100 -7.76 9.27 -10.84
CA PHE A 100 -6.57 8.90 -10.08
C PHE A 100 -6.06 10.05 -9.19
N GLY A 101 -6.14 11.29 -9.68
CA GLY A 101 -5.77 12.50 -8.97
C GLY A 101 -4.46 13.12 -9.46
N LEU A 102 -4.56 14.22 -10.20
CA LEU A 102 -3.42 14.92 -10.82
C LEU A 102 -2.29 15.33 -9.87
N PRO A 103 -2.55 15.81 -8.63
CA PRO A 103 -1.47 16.13 -7.70
C PRO A 103 -0.58 14.92 -7.35
N ILE A 104 -1.18 13.74 -7.28
CA ILE A 104 -0.48 12.48 -7.00
C ILE A 104 0.32 12.03 -8.22
N VAL A 105 -0.31 12.09 -9.41
CA VAL A 105 0.38 11.78 -10.67
C VAL A 105 1.61 12.67 -10.82
N ALA A 106 1.51 13.95 -10.47
CA ALA A 106 2.63 14.87 -10.51
C ALA A 106 3.76 14.50 -9.55
N GLN A 107 3.42 13.97 -8.37
CA GLN A 107 4.39 13.48 -7.39
C GLN A 107 5.07 12.19 -7.86
N LEU A 108 4.32 11.25 -8.45
CA LEU A 108 4.85 9.97 -8.96
C LEU A 108 5.76 10.17 -10.17
N THR A 109 5.31 10.96 -11.13
CA THR A 109 6.02 11.17 -12.39
C THR A 109 7.09 12.26 -12.29
N SER A 110 7.13 12.98 -11.16
CA SER A 110 7.94 14.20 -10.97
C SER A 110 7.69 15.27 -12.05
N LYS A 111 6.51 15.27 -12.68
CA LYS A 111 6.10 16.21 -13.73
C LYS A 111 4.87 16.97 -13.27
N ALA A 112 4.91 18.30 -13.32
CA ALA A 112 3.74 19.11 -13.01
C ALA A 112 2.63 18.88 -14.07
N LEU A 113 1.60 18.14 -13.67
CA LEU A 113 0.44 17.80 -14.51
C LEU A 113 -0.82 18.50 -13.97
N ASP A 114 -1.44 19.30 -14.82
CA ASP A 114 -2.75 19.92 -14.59
C ASP A 114 -3.73 19.43 -15.69
N GLU A 115 -5.01 19.76 -15.57
CA GLU A 115 -6.03 19.30 -16.53
C GLU A 115 -5.74 19.84 -17.95
N SER A 116 -5.22 21.06 -18.08
CA SER A 116 -4.90 21.66 -19.38
C SER A 116 -3.80 20.87 -20.09
N LYS A 117 -2.70 20.60 -19.38
CA LYS A 117 -1.59 19.78 -19.88
C LYS A 117 -2.02 18.35 -20.16
N LEU A 118 -2.90 17.79 -19.32
CA LEU A 118 -3.46 16.48 -19.57
C LEU A 118 -4.30 16.48 -20.85
N LEU A 119 -5.04 17.54 -21.18
CA LEU A 119 -5.80 17.64 -22.43
C LEU A 119 -4.91 17.78 -23.67
N GLU A 120 -3.81 18.53 -23.55
CA GLU A 120 -2.84 18.76 -24.64
C GLU A 120 -1.89 17.58 -24.88
N MET A 121 -1.79 16.65 -23.93
CA MET A 121 -0.87 15.52 -23.97
C MET A 121 -1.15 14.60 -25.16
N MET A 122 -0.10 14.23 -25.89
CA MET A 122 -0.21 13.36 -27.06
C MET A 122 -0.64 11.94 -26.67
N ASP A 123 -1.40 11.26 -27.54
CA ASP A 123 -1.95 9.93 -27.25
C ASP A 123 -0.89 8.90 -26.79
N HIS A 124 0.31 8.94 -27.40
CA HIS A 124 1.39 8.03 -27.03
C HIS A 124 1.96 8.30 -25.62
N GLU A 125 1.97 9.56 -25.18
CA GLU A 125 2.38 9.95 -23.83
C GLU A 125 1.29 9.56 -22.82
N LEU A 126 0.02 9.76 -23.19
CA LEU A 126 -1.11 9.37 -22.36
C LEU A 126 -1.13 7.85 -22.12
N LEU A 127 -0.90 7.04 -23.16
CA LEU A 127 -0.83 5.58 -23.02
C LEU A 127 0.31 5.15 -22.09
N LYS A 128 1.50 5.75 -22.23
CA LYS A 128 2.63 5.48 -21.33
C LYS A 128 2.31 5.88 -19.91
N LEU A 129 1.71 7.05 -19.70
CA LEU A 129 1.27 7.50 -18.38
C LEU A 129 0.25 6.54 -17.77
N CYS A 130 -0.74 6.09 -18.54
CA CYS A 130 -1.72 5.12 -18.06
C CYS A 130 -1.07 3.78 -17.68
N LEU A 131 -0.03 3.34 -18.40
CA LEU A 131 0.73 2.15 -18.04
C LEU A 131 1.55 2.37 -16.76
N GLU A 132 2.27 3.49 -16.64
CA GLU A 132 3.04 3.85 -15.44
C GLU A 132 2.16 3.93 -14.19
N LEU A 133 0.93 4.41 -14.34
CA LEU A 133 -0.07 4.51 -13.27
C LEU A 133 -0.87 3.21 -13.06
N ASN A 134 -0.57 2.13 -13.80
CA ASN A 134 -1.32 0.86 -13.79
C ASN A 134 -2.84 1.03 -14.06
N LEU A 135 -3.22 2.05 -14.82
CA LEU A 135 -4.61 2.28 -15.28
C LEU A 135 -4.97 1.37 -16.47
N ILE A 136 -3.95 0.87 -17.18
CA ILE A 136 -4.04 -0.15 -18.22
C ILE A 136 -2.96 -1.21 -17.98
N THR A 137 -3.20 -2.44 -18.41
CA THR A 137 -2.21 -3.53 -18.33
C THR A 137 -1.16 -3.40 -19.43
N GLU A 138 -0.02 -4.11 -19.31
CA GLU A 138 0.99 -4.19 -20.37
C GLU A 138 0.40 -4.71 -21.70
N GLU A 139 -0.46 -5.74 -21.62
CA GLU A 139 -1.19 -6.26 -22.78
C GLU A 139 -2.14 -5.20 -23.37
N GLY A 140 -2.83 -4.46 -22.51
CA GLY A 140 -3.71 -3.35 -22.91
C GLY A 140 -2.93 -2.25 -23.62
N TYR A 141 -1.79 -1.83 -23.05
CA TYR A 141 -0.88 -0.85 -23.64
C TYR A 141 -0.40 -1.32 -25.02
N PHE A 142 0.08 -2.56 -25.14
CA PHE A 142 0.56 -3.12 -26.40
C PHE A 142 -0.52 -3.08 -27.49
N LYS A 143 -1.75 -3.47 -27.16
CA LYS A 143 -2.88 -3.46 -28.11
C LYS A 143 -3.34 -2.05 -28.48
N LEU A 144 -3.39 -1.13 -27.51
CA LEU A 144 -3.79 0.26 -27.74
C LEU A 144 -2.74 1.02 -28.55
N ASP A 145 -1.44 0.76 -28.34
CA ASP A 145 -0.39 1.39 -29.15
C ASP A 145 -0.42 0.91 -30.62
N GLN A 146 -0.79 -0.36 -30.86
CA GLN A 146 -1.10 -0.82 -32.23
C GLN A 146 -2.30 -0.07 -32.82
N CYS A 147 -3.40 0.07 -32.08
CA CYS A 147 -4.56 0.84 -32.53
C CYS A 147 -4.18 2.29 -32.86
N ARG A 148 -3.33 2.92 -32.05
CA ARG A 148 -2.80 4.26 -32.33
C ARG A 148 -2.04 4.31 -33.66
N ALA A 149 -1.17 3.33 -33.91
CA ALA A 149 -0.42 3.23 -35.16
C ALA A 149 -1.36 3.05 -36.38
N ILE A 150 -2.30 2.12 -36.29
CA ILE A 150 -3.33 1.89 -37.33
C ILE A 150 -4.12 3.17 -37.59
N ARG A 151 -4.65 3.81 -36.56
CA ARG A 151 -5.41 5.05 -36.70
C ARG A 151 -4.58 6.14 -37.39
N ASN A 152 -3.31 6.28 -37.05
CA ASN A 152 -2.45 7.30 -37.67
C ASN A 152 -2.11 6.99 -39.15
N SER A 153 -2.11 5.71 -39.54
CA SER A 153 -1.83 5.28 -40.92
C SER A 153 -3.06 5.24 -41.84
N PHE A 154 -4.26 5.11 -41.27
CA PHE A 154 -5.52 4.90 -42.02
C PHE A 154 -6.58 5.99 -41.79
N SER A 155 -6.34 6.97 -40.93
CA SER A 155 -7.26 8.10 -40.73
C SER A 155 -7.25 9.07 -41.92
N ALA A 156 -8.43 9.61 -42.25
CA ALA A 156 -8.66 10.59 -43.32
C ALA A 156 -7.81 11.89 -43.26
N ALA A 157 -7.04 12.10 -42.18
CA ALA A 157 -6.17 13.27 -42.00
C ALA A 157 -4.89 13.21 -42.85
N HIS A 158 -4.51 12.04 -43.37
CA HIS A 158 -3.38 11.85 -44.28
C HIS A 158 -3.78 10.95 -45.46
N PRO A 159 -3.09 10.98 -46.61
CA PRO A 159 -3.31 10.00 -47.66
C PRO A 159 -3.14 8.59 -47.07
N ALA A 160 -4.23 7.84 -46.96
CA ALA A 160 -4.23 6.55 -46.28
C ALA A 160 -3.25 5.59 -46.99
N VAL A 161 -2.51 4.81 -46.20
CA VAL A 161 -1.53 3.83 -46.73
C VAL A 161 -2.22 2.66 -47.44
N GLY A 162 -3.53 2.47 -47.20
CA GLY A 162 -4.39 1.48 -47.83
C GLY A 162 -5.85 1.59 -47.35
N ALA A 163 -6.66 0.56 -47.62
CA ALA A 163 -8.02 0.43 -47.09
C ALA A 163 -8.05 -0.45 -45.83
N LEU A 164 -8.98 -0.17 -44.92
CA LEU A 164 -9.26 -1.03 -43.76
C LEU A 164 -10.26 -2.12 -44.16
N ASP A 165 -10.03 -3.34 -43.69
CA ASP A 165 -10.97 -4.44 -43.80
C ASP A 165 -11.86 -4.56 -42.55
N GLU A 166 -12.90 -5.39 -42.64
CA GLU A 166 -13.86 -5.67 -41.58
C GLU A 166 -13.19 -6.28 -40.33
N ASP A 167 -12.21 -7.15 -40.52
CA ASP A 167 -11.56 -7.87 -39.43
C ASP A 167 -10.71 -6.92 -38.58
N GLU A 168 -10.00 -5.98 -39.21
CA GLU A 168 -9.22 -4.97 -38.51
C GLU A 168 -10.14 -4.00 -37.76
N VAL A 169 -11.28 -3.59 -38.33
CA VAL A 169 -12.26 -2.73 -37.64
C VAL A 169 -12.84 -3.43 -36.41
N VAL A 170 -13.30 -4.68 -36.57
CA VAL A 170 -13.81 -5.50 -35.45
C VAL A 170 -12.76 -5.66 -34.37
N ASN A 171 -11.51 -5.95 -34.75
CA ASN A 171 -10.39 -6.07 -33.81
C ASN A 171 -10.08 -4.75 -33.12
N PHE A 172 -10.06 -3.63 -33.84
CA PHE A 172 -9.80 -2.31 -33.31
C PHE A 172 -10.82 -1.92 -32.24
N ILE A 173 -12.11 -2.07 -32.56
CA ILE A 173 -13.21 -1.77 -31.62
C ILE A 173 -13.11 -2.70 -30.40
N SER A 174 -12.85 -4.00 -30.61
CA SER A 174 -12.69 -4.97 -29.52
C SER A 174 -11.54 -4.63 -28.57
N ARG A 175 -10.38 -4.19 -29.12
CA ARG A 175 -9.21 -3.78 -28.34
C ARG A 175 -9.52 -2.54 -27.51
N CYS A 176 -10.10 -1.50 -28.12
CA CYS A 176 -10.53 -0.28 -27.42
C CYS A 176 -11.55 -0.57 -26.31
N ALA A 177 -12.58 -1.36 -26.65
CA ALA A 177 -13.63 -1.75 -25.71
C ALA A 177 -13.06 -2.48 -24.49
N ARG A 178 -12.15 -3.45 -24.69
CA ARG A 178 -11.60 -4.26 -23.59
C ARG A 178 -10.52 -3.52 -22.79
N ALA A 179 -9.59 -2.86 -23.46
CA ALA A 179 -8.39 -2.31 -22.82
C ALA A 179 -8.62 -0.94 -22.18
N ALA A 180 -9.57 -0.14 -22.69
CA ALA A 180 -9.79 1.22 -22.21
C ALA A 180 -11.22 1.48 -21.75
N LEU A 181 -12.24 1.01 -22.48
CA LEU A 181 -13.63 1.41 -22.26
C LEU A 181 -14.44 0.44 -21.38
N SER A 182 -13.83 -0.64 -20.86
CA SER A 182 -14.52 -1.57 -19.95
C SER A 182 -14.17 -1.31 -18.49
N ASP A 183 -15.10 -1.65 -17.61
CA ASP A 183 -14.92 -1.60 -16.15
C ASP A 183 -14.10 -2.78 -15.60
N VAL A 184 -13.85 -3.81 -16.42
CA VAL A 184 -13.56 -5.17 -15.96
C VAL A 184 -12.24 -5.30 -15.19
N ASN A 185 -11.33 -4.32 -15.21
CA ASN A 185 -10.04 -4.45 -14.54
C ASN A 185 -9.43 -3.12 -14.06
N VAL A 186 -10.25 -2.11 -13.72
CA VAL A 186 -9.69 -0.89 -13.11
C VAL A 186 -10.03 -0.90 -11.62
N PRO A 187 -9.06 -1.17 -10.73
CA PRO A 187 -9.23 -0.95 -9.30
C PRO A 187 -9.79 0.46 -9.09
N ALA A 188 -10.86 0.59 -8.31
CA ALA A 188 -11.47 1.89 -8.05
C ALA A 188 -10.42 2.80 -7.40
N GLY A 189 -10.07 3.88 -8.08
CA GLY A 189 -9.14 4.86 -7.53
C GLY A 189 -9.71 5.48 -6.26
N VAL A 190 -8.89 5.63 -5.23
CA VAL A 190 -9.22 6.42 -4.05
C VAL A 190 -9.03 7.88 -4.40
N ASN A 191 -10.07 8.70 -4.21
CA ASN A 191 -9.90 10.15 -4.29
C ASN A 191 -9.05 10.63 -3.10
N PHE A 192 -7.77 10.89 -3.37
CA PHE A 192 -6.81 11.24 -2.34
C PHE A 192 -7.12 12.58 -1.67
N ASN A 193 -7.66 13.56 -2.40
CA ASN A 193 -8.02 14.86 -1.80
C ASN A 193 -9.17 14.69 -0.81
N GLU A 194 -10.16 13.87 -1.14
CA GLU A 194 -11.25 13.52 -0.23
C GLU A 194 -10.73 12.74 0.98
N LEU A 195 -9.84 11.76 0.76
CA LEU A 195 -9.20 11.00 1.84
C LEU A 195 -8.46 11.93 2.81
N ILE A 196 -7.59 12.80 2.30
CA ILE A 196 -6.80 13.73 3.12
C ILE A 196 -7.72 14.72 3.86
N SER A 197 -8.76 15.21 3.20
CA SER A 197 -9.75 16.10 3.80
C SER A 197 -10.53 15.40 4.91
N ALA A 198 -10.95 14.15 4.68
CA ALA A 198 -11.64 13.33 5.67
C ALA A 198 -10.74 13.07 6.88
N ILE A 199 -9.49 12.68 6.67
CA ILE A 199 -8.52 12.44 7.75
C ILE A 199 -8.36 13.68 8.64
N LYS A 200 -8.33 14.88 8.03
CA LYS A 200 -8.15 16.15 8.74
C LYS A 200 -9.43 16.67 9.40
N ALA A 201 -10.61 16.25 8.95
CA ALA A 201 -11.90 16.80 9.40
C ALA A 201 -12.24 16.46 10.87
N GLY A 202 -11.82 15.30 11.36
CA GLY A 202 -12.15 14.84 12.71
C GLY A 202 -11.79 13.38 12.93
N HIS A 203 -12.13 12.83 14.09
CA HIS A 203 -11.95 11.40 14.35
C HIS A 203 -12.94 10.59 13.52
N PHE A 204 -12.48 9.50 12.89
CA PHE A 204 -13.38 8.62 12.13
C PHE A 204 -14.34 7.88 13.03
N ASN A 205 -15.59 7.75 12.56
CA ASN A 205 -16.52 6.76 13.07
C ASN A 205 -16.31 5.40 12.37
N GLY A 206 -16.98 4.35 12.87
CA GLY A 206 -16.82 2.99 12.34
C GLY A 206 -17.19 2.85 10.86
N ASP A 207 -18.22 3.56 10.40
CA ASP A 207 -18.66 3.51 8.99
C ASP A 207 -17.64 4.19 8.07
N GLN A 208 -17.06 5.32 8.50
CA GLN A 208 -16.00 6.01 7.77
C GLN A 208 -14.73 5.16 7.68
N GLU A 209 -14.35 4.53 8.79
CA GLU A 209 -13.20 3.62 8.82
C GLU A 209 -13.40 2.43 7.87
N ALA A 210 -14.59 1.81 7.89
CA ALA A 210 -14.93 0.69 7.01
C ALA A 210 -14.92 1.10 5.53
N TYR A 211 -15.51 2.26 5.21
CA TYR A 211 -15.54 2.80 3.85
C TYR A 211 -14.12 3.04 3.30
N TRP A 212 -13.28 3.78 4.02
CA TRP A 212 -11.92 4.10 3.55
C TRP A 212 -11.02 2.86 3.53
N THR A 213 -11.21 1.92 4.45
CA THR A 213 -10.51 0.63 4.43
C THR A 213 -10.84 -0.16 3.17
N ALA A 214 -12.13 -0.27 2.81
CA ALA A 214 -12.56 -0.95 1.60
C ALA A 214 -12.04 -0.24 0.34
N ALA A 215 -12.10 1.09 0.30
CA ALA A 215 -11.58 1.89 -0.81
C ALA A 215 -10.07 1.70 -1.01
N ILE A 216 -9.28 1.73 0.07
CA ILE A 216 -7.83 1.52 0.02
C ILE A 216 -7.49 0.09 -0.43
N LYS A 217 -8.20 -0.93 0.08
CA LYS A 217 -7.98 -2.32 -0.34
C LYS A 217 -8.35 -2.54 -1.81
N GLY A 218 -9.42 -1.88 -2.28
CA GLY A 218 -9.96 -2.01 -3.63
C GLY A 218 -9.21 -1.23 -4.72
N THR A 219 -8.22 -0.42 -4.36
CA THR A 219 -7.38 0.29 -5.35
C THR A 219 -6.18 -0.55 -5.80
N HIS A 220 -5.31 0.00 -6.65
CA HIS A 220 -4.12 -0.64 -7.19
C HIS A 220 -2.89 -0.44 -6.28
N SER A 221 -1.88 -1.30 -6.44
CA SER A 221 -0.69 -1.35 -5.57
C SER A 221 0.07 -0.03 -5.48
N ALA A 222 0.28 0.65 -6.61
CA ALA A 222 1.01 1.93 -6.62
C ALA A 222 0.30 3.01 -5.78
N GLN A 223 -1.03 3.11 -5.85
CA GLN A 223 -1.78 4.05 -5.01
C GLN A 223 -1.82 3.60 -3.54
N ARG A 224 -1.86 2.29 -3.24
CA ARG A 224 -1.72 1.81 -1.86
C ARG A 224 -0.37 2.20 -1.26
N GLU A 225 0.73 2.04 -2.00
CA GLU A 225 2.07 2.48 -1.59
C GLU A 225 2.13 3.99 -1.32
N LEU A 226 1.55 4.79 -2.21
CA LEU A 226 1.46 6.24 -2.04
C LEU A 226 0.65 6.63 -0.82
N ILE A 227 -0.53 6.01 -0.64
CA ILE A 227 -1.38 6.23 0.52
C ILE A 227 -0.62 5.86 1.78
N ALA A 228 0.01 4.68 1.85
CA ALA A 228 0.80 4.26 3.00
C ALA A 228 1.92 5.28 3.36
N THR A 229 2.64 5.78 2.35
CA THR A 229 3.69 6.79 2.52
C THR A 229 3.13 8.14 3.00
N ALA A 230 1.98 8.56 2.45
CA ALA A 230 1.29 9.78 2.89
C ALA A 230 0.75 9.67 4.32
N LEU A 231 0.14 8.55 4.68
CA LEU A 231 -0.37 8.28 6.03
C LEU A 231 0.75 8.31 7.06
N HIS A 232 1.92 7.70 6.76
CA HIS A 232 3.10 7.80 7.62
C HIS A 232 3.58 9.25 7.76
N GLY A 233 3.68 10.00 6.65
CA GLY A 233 4.09 11.40 6.68
C GLY A 233 3.15 12.29 7.50
N MET A 234 1.84 12.11 7.36
CA MET A 234 0.81 12.82 8.14
C MET A 234 0.84 12.43 9.61
N TYR A 235 1.02 11.14 9.92
CA TYR A 235 1.17 10.69 11.30
C TYR A 235 2.33 11.41 12.00
N CYS A 236 3.44 11.64 11.28
CA CYS A 236 4.63 12.29 11.82
C CYS A 236 4.51 13.83 11.93
N ASP A 237 3.52 14.45 11.29
CA ASP A 237 3.38 15.90 11.26
C ASP A 237 2.77 16.46 12.57
N GLU A 238 3.49 17.33 13.27
CA GLU A 238 3.07 17.99 14.52
C GLU A 238 2.01 19.05 14.33
N ALA A 239 1.86 19.58 13.12
CA ALA A 239 0.77 20.50 12.81
C ALA A 239 -0.59 19.78 12.77
N LEU A 240 -0.60 18.46 12.61
CA LEU A 240 -1.84 17.68 12.58
C LEU A 240 -2.30 17.29 13.98
N GLY A 241 -3.59 17.50 14.23
CA GLY A 241 -4.24 17.13 15.49
C GLY A 241 -4.22 15.61 15.75
N GLN A 242 -4.36 15.24 17.03
CA GLN A 242 -4.31 13.83 17.46
C GLN A 242 -5.32 12.93 16.74
N SER A 243 -6.52 13.44 16.44
CA SER A 243 -7.56 12.70 15.71
C SER A 243 -7.09 12.31 14.30
N ALA A 244 -6.45 13.24 13.58
CA ALA A 244 -5.94 12.99 12.24
C ALA A 244 -4.80 11.95 12.25
N ARG A 245 -3.88 12.05 13.22
CA ARG A 245 -2.81 11.06 13.42
C ARG A 245 -3.38 9.68 13.77
N SER A 246 -4.43 9.61 14.59
CA SER A 246 -5.11 8.36 14.90
C SER A 246 -5.71 7.72 13.65
N ASN A 247 -6.43 8.51 12.84
CA ASN A 247 -7.00 8.02 11.57
C ASN A 247 -5.90 7.50 10.63
N CYS A 248 -4.75 8.20 10.55
CA CYS A 248 -3.61 7.74 9.76
C CYS A 248 -3.09 6.39 10.22
N ALA A 249 -2.97 6.18 11.53
CA ALA A 249 -2.54 4.90 12.09
C ALA A 249 -3.55 3.78 11.81
N THR A 250 -4.85 4.07 11.88
CA THR A 250 -5.91 3.10 11.58
C THR A 250 -5.88 2.65 10.12
N LEU A 251 -5.77 3.59 9.18
CA LEU A 251 -5.77 3.28 7.75
C LEU A 251 -4.44 2.72 7.21
N PHE A 252 -3.36 2.79 7.99
CA PHE A 252 -2.05 2.34 7.54
C PHE A 252 -2.00 0.85 7.25
N LEU A 253 -2.52 0.01 8.16
CA LEU A 253 -2.50 -1.45 7.98
C LEU A 253 -3.25 -1.88 6.70
N PRO A 254 -4.49 -1.42 6.44
CA PRO A 254 -5.18 -1.67 5.17
C PRO A 254 -4.37 -1.30 3.92
N ALA A 255 -3.54 -0.25 4.00
CA ALA A 255 -2.73 0.20 2.87
C ALA A 255 -1.52 -0.70 2.58
N VAL A 256 -1.00 -1.43 3.57
CA VAL A 256 0.21 -2.28 3.44
C VAL A 256 -0.08 -3.77 3.50
N GLU A 257 -1.31 -4.18 3.83
CA GLU A 257 -1.69 -5.58 4.05
C GLU A 257 -1.50 -6.46 2.82
N LEU A 258 -1.77 -5.92 1.61
CA LEU A 258 -1.72 -6.68 0.36
C LEU A 258 -0.32 -6.70 -0.27
N ASP A 259 0.38 -5.56 -0.30
CA ASP A 259 1.66 -5.41 -1.02
C ASP A 259 2.89 -5.41 -0.10
N GLY A 260 2.68 -5.42 1.21
CA GLY A 260 3.74 -5.24 2.20
C GLY A 260 4.09 -3.76 2.43
N ILE A 261 5.15 -3.53 3.23
CA ILE A 261 5.57 -2.20 3.64
C ILE A 261 6.46 -1.58 2.55
N PRO A 262 6.09 -0.42 1.97
CA PRO A 262 6.89 0.23 0.96
C PRO A 262 8.26 0.68 1.47
N SER A 263 9.31 0.52 0.65
CA SER A 263 10.65 1.05 0.95
C SER A 263 10.64 2.59 1.10
N ALA A 264 9.73 3.26 0.39
CA ALA A 264 9.55 4.72 0.45
C ALA A 264 9.30 5.24 1.88
N ILE A 265 8.71 4.44 2.78
CA ILE A 265 8.49 4.80 4.18
C ILE A 265 9.83 4.84 4.95
N ILE A 266 10.71 3.87 4.68
CA ILE A 266 12.05 3.83 5.26
C ILE A 266 12.87 5.02 4.76
N ASP A 267 12.81 5.31 3.46
CA ASP A 267 13.48 6.47 2.87
C ASP A 267 12.98 7.79 3.48
N GLN A 268 11.66 7.90 3.69
CA GLN A 268 11.06 9.06 4.33
C GLN A 268 11.55 9.24 5.77
N HIS A 269 11.64 8.16 6.54
CA HIS A 269 12.23 8.18 7.88
C HIS A 269 13.68 8.67 7.86
N GLN A 270 14.52 8.10 7.00
CA GLN A 270 15.92 8.49 6.89
C GLN A 270 16.08 9.96 6.46
N ARG A 271 15.17 10.48 5.63
CA ARG A 271 15.12 11.91 5.30
C ARG A 271 14.83 12.78 6.52
N TYR A 272 13.93 12.39 7.42
CA TYR A 272 13.68 13.14 8.67
C TYR A 272 14.94 13.19 9.54
N VAL A 273 15.64 12.07 9.68
CA VAL A 273 16.89 11.97 10.44
C VAL A 273 17.98 12.85 9.80
N GLY A 274 18.20 12.71 8.49
CA GLY A 274 19.23 13.45 7.76
C GLY A 274 19.01 14.97 7.72
N LYS A 275 17.74 15.43 7.73
CA LYS A 275 17.38 16.85 7.82
C LYS A 275 17.42 17.40 9.24
N GLY A 276 17.58 16.56 10.27
CA GLY A 276 17.51 16.98 11.67
C GLY A 276 16.10 17.32 12.14
N GLU A 277 15.05 16.83 11.49
CA GLU A 277 13.65 17.03 11.87
C GLU A 277 13.30 16.13 13.08
N GLN A 278 13.84 16.47 14.27
CA GLN A 278 13.81 15.60 15.47
C GLN A 278 12.39 15.17 15.89
N ALA A 279 11.44 16.10 15.84
CA ALA A 279 10.02 15.87 16.08
C ALA A 279 9.45 14.73 15.22
N LYS A 280 9.57 14.88 13.90
CA LYS A 280 9.10 13.90 12.91
C LYS A 280 9.87 12.58 13.01
N ALA A 281 11.18 12.64 13.23
CA ALA A 281 12.00 11.44 13.44
C ALA A 281 11.57 10.66 14.69
N SER A 282 11.22 11.36 15.78
CA SER A 282 10.69 10.73 17.00
C SER A 282 9.32 10.09 16.75
N ALA A 283 8.38 10.84 16.15
CA ALA A 283 7.05 10.32 15.81
C ALA A 283 7.13 9.11 14.87
N SER A 284 8.05 9.14 13.91
CA SER A 284 8.30 8.02 13.00
C SER A 284 8.85 6.80 13.74
N ARG A 285 9.78 6.94 14.70
CA ARG A 285 10.23 5.81 15.55
C ARG A 285 9.10 5.21 16.38
N ASP A 286 8.22 6.06 16.91
CA ASP A 286 7.03 5.60 17.62
C ASP A 286 6.07 4.84 16.70
N PHE A 287 5.92 5.29 15.45
CA PHE A 287 5.17 4.60 14.41
C PHE A 287 5.75 3.20 14.12
N PHE A 288 7.06 3.10 13.84
CA PHE A 288 7.71 1.80 13.63
C PHE A 288 7.59 0.88 14.85
N THR A 289 7.60 1.43 16.07
CA THR A 289 7.37 0.64 17.30
C THR A 289 5.94 0.11 17.35
N LYS A 290 4.94 0.99 17.15
CA LYS A 290 3.51 0.67 17.23
C LYS A 290 3.11 -0.46 16.28
N PHE A 291 3.65 -0.44 15.06
CA PHE A 291 3.35 -1.45 14.02
C PHE A 291 4.31 -2.64 14.02
N LYS A 292 5.19 -2.78 15.02
CA LYS A 292 6.18 -3.87 15.13
C LYS A 292 7.13 -3.96 13.92
N MET A 293 7.54 -2.80 13.43
CA MET A 293 8.37 -2.64 12.22
C MET A 293 9.78 -2.11 12.54
N LEU A 294 10.20 -2.11 13.82
CA LEU A 294 11.53 -1.62 14.22
C LEU A 294 12.69 -2.37 13.53
N GLY A 295 12.46 -3.60 13.08
CA GLY A 295 13.43 -4.39 12.33
C GLY A 295 13.85 -3.75 10.99
N LEU A 296 13.02 -2.86 10.44
CA LEU A 296 13.31 -2.13 9.20
C LEU A 296 14.31 -0.97 9.39
N LEU A 297 14.57 -0.57 10.65
CA LEU A 297 15.54 0.48 10.97
C LEU A 297 16.96 -0.08 11.04
N SER A 298 17.95 0.81 10.92
CA SER A 298 19.37 0.46 11.02
C SER A 298 19.75 -0.13 12.38
N GLU A 299 20.80 -0.95 12.45
CA GLU A 299 21.24 -1.55 13.73
C GLU A 299 21.60 -0.47 14.76
N ALA A 300 22.26 0.61 14.32
CA ALA A 300 22.63 1.74 15.17
C ALA A 300 21.40 2.44 15.78
N GLU A 301 20.32 2.61 15.01
CA GLU A 301 19.09 3.20 15.52
C GLU A 301 18.37 2.26 16.49
N ARG A 302 18.25 0.98 16.15
CA ARG A 302 17.68 -0.02 17.06
C ARG A 302 18.46 -0.10 18.37
N HIS A 303 19.80 -0.06 18.30
CA HIS A 303 20.67 0.02 19.47
C HIS A 303 20.32 1.24 20.31
N SER A 304 20.28 2.43 19.70
CA SER A 304 20.01 3.68 20.39
C SER A 304 18.65 3.69 21.09
N ILE A 305 17.61 3.19 20.41
CA ILE A 305 16.23 3.10 20.95
C ILE A 305 16.19 2.20 22.19
N ILE A 306 16.72 0.97 22.09
CA ILE A 306 16.72 0.00 23.19
C ILE A 306 17.62 0.48 24.34
N SER A 307 18.80 1.01 24.02
CA SER A 307 19.77 1.50 25.00
C SER A 307 19.18 2.64 25.84
N THR A 308 18.51 3.59 25.18
CA THR A 308 17.83 4.72 25.84
C THR A 308 16.65 4.25 26.68
N ALA A 309 15.87 3.27 26.21
CA ALA A 309 14.79 2.69 26.99
C ALA A 309 15.30 1.99 28.26
N CYS A 310 16.43 1.27 28.15
CA CYS A 310 17.10 0.66 29.30
C CYS A 310 17.59 1.72 30.30
N ASP A 311 18.21 2.81 29.83
CA ASP A 311 18.68 3.89 30.71
C ASP A 311 17.53 4.54 31.47
N ARG A 312 16.42 4.84 30.78
CA ARG A 312 15.22 5.41 31.41
C ARG A 312 14.61 4.47 32.44
N LEU A 313 14.53 3.18 32.11
CA LEU A 313 14.03 2.17 33.04
C LEU A 313 14.94 2.04 34.27
N ASN A 314 16.25 1.95 34.09
CA ASN A 314 17.19 1.86 35.19
C ASN A 314 17.17 3.13 36.05
N ALA A 315 17.04 4.32 35.45
CA ALA A 315 16.88 5.57 36.19
C ALA A 315 15.61 5.57 37.05
N ALA A 316 14.48 5.09 36.52
CA ALA A 316 13.24 4.93 37.30
C ALA A 316 13.42 3.90 38.44
N HIS A 317 14.15 2.82 38.17
CA HIS A 317 14.42 1.77 39.15
C HIS A 317 15.29 2.24 40.34
N GLN A 318 16.28 3.11 40.09
CA GLN A 318 17.14 3.70 41.13
C GLN A 318 16.54 4.95 41.78
N GLY A 319 15.47 5.51 41.20
CA GLY A 319 14.82 6.73 41.68
C GLY A 319 13.99 6.51 42.95
N MET A 320 13.55 7.62 43.54
CA MET A 320 12.59 7.59 44.66
C MET A 320 11.22 7.10 44.15
N ASN A 321 10.49 6.36 44.98
CA ASN A 321 9.21 5.71 44.62
C ASN A 321 9.31 4.82 43.36
N ASN A 322 10.45 4.15 43.18
CA ASN A 322 10.73 3.29 42.03
C ASN A 322 9.59 2.30 41.74
N PHE A 323 9.01 1.65 42.76
CA PHE A 323 7.95 0.67 42.55
C PHE A 323 6.71 1.21 41.85
N TYR A 324 6.40 2.50 42.03
CA TYR A 324 5.28 3.18 41.38
C TYR A 324 5.65 3.71 39.99
N ASN A 325 6.89 4.16 39.80
CA ASN A 325 7.34 4.83 38.59
C ASN A 325 7.87 3.87 37.51
N GLU A 326 8.32 2.68 37.90
CA GLU A 326 8.90 1.65 37.04
C GLU A 326 7.94 1.03 35.99
N PRO A 327 6.65 0.76 36.29
CA PRO A 327 5.73 0.08 35.36
C PRO A 327 5.63 0.68 33.95
N PRO A 328 5.45 2.00 33.74
CA PRO A 328 5.37 2.56 32.38
C PRO A 328 6.66 2.37 31.56
N PHE A 329 7.83 2.41 32.20
CA PHE A 329 9.11 2.18 31.51
C PHE A 329 9.31 0.70 31.19
N ALA A 330 8.86 -0.20 32.07
CA ALA A 330 8.90 -1.64 31.84
C ALA A 330 8.00 -2.04 30.66
N ALA A 331 6.76 -1.51 30.63
CA ALA A 331 5.81 -1.72 29.55
C ALA A 331 6.39 -1.24 28.20
N ARG A 332 6.99 -0.04 28.18
CA ARG A 332 7.59 0.53 26.97
C ARG A 332 8.79 -0.27 26.48
N LEU A 333 9.68 -0.71 27.37
CA LEU A 333 10.81 -1.55 26.97
C LEU A 333 10.33 -2.88 26.38
N HIS A 334 9.32 -3.50 27.00
CA HIS A 334 8.70 -4.73 26.51
C HIS A 334 8.08 -4.55 25.12
N GLU A 335 7.36 -3.45 24.88
CA GLU A 335 6.81 -3.11 23.56
C GLU A 335 7.90 -2.98 22.48
N ILE A 336 9.01 -2.28 22.80
CA ILE A 336 10.13 -2.06 21.87
C ILE A 336 10.79 -3.39 21.49
N VAL A 337 11.09 -4.26 22.46
CA VAL A 337 11.77 -5.53 22.17
C VAL A 337 10.83 -6.57 21.56
N GLY A 338 9.52 -6.45 21.76
CA GLY A 338 8.51 -7.24 21.04
C GLY A 338 8.35 -6.85 19.57
N ALA A 339 8.83 -5.66 19.17
CA ALA A 339 8.75 -5.15 17.81
C ALA A 339 9.96 -5.52 16.92
N SER A 340 11.08 -5.95 17.49
CA SER A 340 12.29 -6.36 16.75
C SER A 340 13.26 -7.13 17.63
N ALA A 341 14.03 -8.03 17.02
CA ALA A 341 15.16 -8.68 17.68
C ALA A 341 16.16 -7.65 18.26
N VAL A 342 16.64 -7.93 19.46
CA VAL A 342 17.60 -7.09 20.18
C VAL A 342 18.98 -7.17 19.52
N PRO A 343 19.58 -6.05 19.08
CA PRO A 343 20.93 -6.02 18.51
C PRO A 343 21.99 -6.60 19.46
N GLU A 344 23.02 -7.23 18.89
CA GLU A 344 24.14 -7.77 19.68
C GLU A 344 24.84 -6.68 20.50
N SER A 345 24.99 -5.49 19.91
CA SER A 345 25.63 -4.32 20.52
C SER A 345 24.96 -3.83 21.81
N VAL A 346 23.65 -4.03 22.03
CA VAL A 346 22.91 -3.59 23.23
C VAL A 346 22.47 -4.73 24.15
N ARG A 347 22.60 -5.98 23.70
CA ARG A 347 22.06 -7.18 24.36
C ARG A 347 22.47 -7.31 25.83
N ARG A 348 23.75 -7.07 26.14
CA ARG A 348 24.25 -7.14 27.52
C ARG A 348 23.55 -6.13 28.42
N LYS A 349 23.49 -4.87 27.99
CA LYS A 349 22.82 -3.79 28.73
C LYS A 349 21.33 -4.09 28.93
N PHE A 350 20.67 -4.61 27.90
CA PHE A 350 19.26 -5.02 27.97
C PHE A 350 19.04 -6.11 29.04
N VAL A 351 19.78 -7.22 28.96
CA VAL A 351 19.64 -8.34 29.91
C VAL A 351 19.96 -7.89 31.34
N GLU A 352 21.05 -7.16 31.56
CA GLU A 352 21.40 -6.63 32.88
C GLU A 352 20.33 -5.71 33.45
N THR A 353 19.74 -4.84 32.63
CA THR A 353 18.69 -3.92 33.06
C THR A 353 17.43 -4.68 33.45
N VAL A 354 16.95 -5.59 32.59
CA VAL A 354 15.74 -6.39 32.86
C VAL A 354 15.91 -7.23 34.12
N VAL A 355 17.03 -7.93 34.25
CA VAL A 355 17.29 -8.78 35.42
C VAL A 355 17.44 -7.94 36.69
N SER A 356 18.12 -6.78 36.62
CA SER A 356 18.24 -5.87 37.77
C SER A 356 16.88 -5.40 38.27
N CYS A 357 16.01 -4.97 37.36
CA CYS A 357 14.67 -4.48 37.69
C CYS A 357 13.77 -5.61 38.22
N ALA A 358 13.82 -6.78 37.60
CA ALA A 358 13.02 -7.95 37.96
C ALA A 358 13.40 -8.55 39.33
N VAL A 359 14.70 -8.61 39.65
CA VAL A 359 15.18 -9.01 40.99
C VAL A 359 14.83 -7.95 42.04
N GLY A 360 14.87 -6.69 41.62
CA GLY A 360 14.55 -5.53 42.43
C GLY A 360 15.56 -5.22 43.53
N ASN A 361 15.08 -4.53 44.56
CA ASN A 361 15.90 -4.10 45.70
C ASN A 361 15.71 -5.04 46.89
N GLN A 362 16.60 -4.94 47.89
CA GLN A 362 16.55 -5.78 49.09
C GLN A 362 15.18 -5.74 49.80
N TYR A 363 14.49 -4.61 49.70
CA TYR A 363 13.19 -4.36 50.33
C TYR A 363 11.96 -4.66 49.45
N GLY A 364 12.11 -4.98 48.15
CA GLY A 364 10.94 -5.27 47.31
C GLY A 364 11.17 -5.22 45.79
N VAL A 365 10.08 -5.46 45.06
CA VAL A 365 9.95 -5.36 43.59
C VAL A 365 8.70 -4.57 43.22
N SER A 366 8.66 -3.98 42.02
CA SER A 366 7.42 -3.44 41.48
C SER A 366 6.52 -4.57 40.97
N TRP A 367 5.39 -4.79 41.66
CA TRP A 367 4.41 -5.81 41.26
C TRP A 367 3.75 -5.51 39.90
N ALA A 368 3.52 -4.24 39.60
CA ALA A 368 2.91 -3.83 38.33
C ALA A 368 3.88 -3.95 37.15
N ALA A 369 5.20 -3.82 37.37
CA ALA A 369 6.20 -4.03 36.31
C ALA A 369 6.57 -5.50 36.11
N ARG A 370 6.39 -6.34 37.13
CA ARG A 370 6.79 -7.76 37.13
C ARG A 370 6.32 -8.55 35.90
N PRO A 371 5.04 -8.49 35.46
CA PRO A 371 4.59 -9.25 34.29
C PRO A 371 5.37 -8.93 33.00
N HIS A 372 5.79 -7.67 32.82
CA HIS A 372 6.58 -7.26 31.65
C HIS A 372 7.98 -7.85 31.68
N TYR A 373 8.62 -7.91 32.84
CA TYR A 373 9.93 -8.56 32.97
C TYR A 373 9.86 -10.06 32.76
N GLU A 374 8.85 -10.71 33.35
CA GLU A 374 8.67 -12.15 33.19
C GLU A 374 8.43 -12.54 31.73
N SER A 375 7.65 -11.74 30.99
CA SER A 375 7.47 -11.92 29.54
C SER A 375 8.79 -11.75 28.79
N MET A 376 9.54 -10.67 29.05
CA MET A 376 10.83 -10.44 28.39
C MET A 376 11.86 -11.56 28.69
N VAL A 377 11.91 -12.06 29.93
CA VAL A 377 12.84 -13.13 30.33
C VAL A 377 12.51 -14.46 29.65
N LYS A 378 11.22 -14.79 29.50
CA LYS A 378 10.77 -15.98 28.76
C LYS A 378 11.18 -15.93 27.30
N ASP A 379 11.23 -14.75 26.71
CA ASP A 379 11.60 -14.52 25.31
C ASP A 379 13.12 -14.31 25.08
N PHE A 380 13.96 -14.54 26.10
CA PHE A 380 15.42 -14.38 25.95
C PHE A 380 16.02 -15.39 24.97
N SER A 381 16.76 -14.87 23.97
CA SER A 381 17.58 -15.69 23.08
C SER A 381 18.64 -16.51 23.84
N PRO A 382 19.18 -17.61 23.29
CA PRO A 382 20.26 -18.39 23.91
C PRO A 382 21.45 -17.55 24.40
N LYS A 383 21.95 -16.62 23.59
CA LYS A 383 23.01 -15.67 23.98
C LYS A 383 22.59 -14.74 25.12
N ALA A 384 21.31 -14.37 25.21
CA ALA A 384 20.80 -13.56 26.32
C ALA A 384 20.72 -14.37 27.62
N LEU A 385 20.37 -15.66 27.54
CA LEU A 385 20.43 -16.58 28.67
C LEU A 385 21.86 -16.73 29.19
N GLU A 386 22.85 -16.90 28.32
CA GLU A 386 24.27 -16.96 28.73
C GLU A 386 24.67 -15.73 29.57
N ILE A 387 24.26 -14.53 29.14
CA ILE A 387 24.49 -13.29 29.90
C ILE A 387 23.75 -13.35 31.23
N MET A 388 22.47 -13.73 31.24
CA MET A 388 21.66 -13.82 32.46
C MET A 388 22.27 -14.76 33.50
N PHE A 389 22.73 -15.95 33.10
CA PHE A 389 23.34 -16.93 33.99
C PHE A 389 24.72 -16.50 34.50
N ALA A 390 25.43 -15.64 33.77
CA ALA A 390 26.71 -15.07 34.21
C ALA A 390 26.55 -13.89 35.19
N ILE A 391 25.37 -13.28 35.30
CA ILE A 391 25.12 -12.12 36.18
C ILE A 391 25.51 -12.36 37.65
N PRO A 392 25.12 -13.47 38.30
CA PRO A 392 25.41 -13.70 39.72
C PRO A 392 26.90 -13.70 40.07
N ASP A 393 27.76 -14.08 39.11
CA ASP A 393 29.22 -14.11 39.26
C ASP A 393 29.89 -12.83 38.72
N SER A 394 29.11 -11.91 38.15
CA SER A 394 29.59 -10.64 37.62
C SER A 394 29.75 -9.58 38.71
N LYS A 395 30.64 -8.60 38.47
CA LYS A 395 30.82 -7.43 39.35
C LYS A 395 29.76 -6.34 39.13
N THR A 396 28.65 -6.66 38.46
CA THR A 396 27.55 -5.71 38.24
C THR A 396 26.80 -5.44 39.55
N LEU A 397 26.06 -4.33 39.60
CA LEU A 397 25.24 -3.99 40.77
C LEU A 397 24.25 -5.11 41.12
N VAL A 398 23.61 -5.70 40.10
CA VAL A 398 22.67 -6.81 40.28
C VAL A 398 23.36 -8.10 40.72
N GLY A 399 24.55 -8.42 40.18
CA GLY A 399 25.36 -9.55 40.64
C GLY A 399 25.68 -9.45 42.13
N ASN A 400 26.18 -8.28 42.55
CA ASN A 400 26.45 -7.99 43.96
C ASN A 400 25.19 -8.12 44.84
N LYS A 401 24.02 -7.66 44.37
CA LYS A 401 22.74 -7.79 45.09
C LYS A 401 22.33 -9.26 45.26
N ILE A 402 22.45 -10.07 44.22
CA ILE A 402 22.14 -11.51 44.25
C ILE A 402 23.09 -12.26 45.19
N ALA A 403 24.38 -11.89 45.19
CA ALA A 403 25.38 -12.47 46.06
C ALA A 403 25.21 -12.06 47.54
N SER A 404 24.77 -10.84 47.81
CA SER A 404 24.71 -10.27 49.17
C SER A 404 23.37 -10.50 49.87
N PHE A 405 22.26 -10.48 49.14
CA PHE A 405 20.92 -10.47 49.73
C PHE A 405 20.12 -11.74 49.42
N PRO A 406 19.65 -12.49 50.45
CA PRO A 406 18.85 -13.70 50.26
C PRO A 406 17.56 -13.46 49.46
N ALA A 407 16.88 -12.33 49.68
CA ALA A 407 15.65 -11.99 48.95
C ALA A 407 15.90 -11.82 47.44
N CYS A 408 16.98 -11.12 47.06
CA CYS A 408 17.37 -10.96 45.66
C CYS A 408 17.75 -12.31 45.04
N ARG A 409 18.44 -13.17 45.79
CA ARG A 409 18.81 -14.53 45.36
C ARG A 409 17.59 -15.41 45.11
N LYS A 410 16.61 -15.37 46.01
CA LYS A 410 15.33 -16.09 45.86
C LYS A 410 14.60 -15.64 44.60
N ARG A 411 14.45 -14.33 44.39
CA ARG A 411 13.77 -13.78 43.20
C ARG A 411 14.50 -14.10 41.90
N PHE A 412 15.84 -14.08 41.90
CA PHE A 412 16.60 -14.53 40.73
C PHE A 412 16.34 -16.02 40.44
N ALA A 413 16.28 -16.87 41.46
CA ALA A 413 15.91 -18.28 41.30
C ALA A 413 14.47 -18.45 40.78
N GLU A 414 13.53 -17.61 41.23
CA GLU A 414 12.15 -17.57 40.70
C GLU A 414 12.15 -17.20 39.21
N LEU A 415 12.94 -16.19 38.80
CA LEU A 415 13.07 -15.80 37.38
C LEU A 415 13.64 -16.92 36.53
N VAL A 416 14.67 -17.63 37.02
CA VAL A 416 15.20 -18.81 36.34
C VAL A 416 14.15 -19.91 36.25
N GLY A 417 13.33 -20.09 37.30
CA GLY A 417 12.24 -21.06 37.32
C GLY A 417 11.10 -20.79 36.33
N LEU A 418 11.02 -19.59 35.75
CA LEU A 418 10.08 -19.27 34.67
C LEU A 418 10.50 -19.86 33.32
N LEU A 419 11.78 -20.24 33.18
CA LEU A 419 12.32 -20.79 31.95
C LEU A 419 11.97 -22.29 31.85
N GLU A 420 11.48 -22.70 30.69
CA GLU A 420 11.24 -24.11 30.39
C GLU A 420 12.57 -24.84 30.22
N GLY A 421 12.87 -25.81 31.09
CA GLY A 421 14.15 -26.52 31.09
C GLY A 421 14.52 -27.17 29.76
N ALA A 422 13.55 -27.55 28.93
CA ALA A 422 13.79 -28.10 27.59
C ALA A 422 14.39 -27.09 26.61
N ASN A 423 14.13 -25.79 26.80
CA ASN A 423 14.56 -24.71 25.90
C ASN A 423 15.91 -24.09 26.32
N ILE A 424 16.52 -24.60 27.39
CA ILE A 424 17.80 -24.09 27.90
C ILE A 424 18.96 -24.78 27.16
N PRO A 425 19.91 -24.02 26.59
CA PRO A 425 21.09 -24.57 25.93
C PRO A 425 21.84 -25.57 26.82
N THR A 426 22.34 -26.66 26.25
CA THR A 426 23.04 -27.73 26.98
C THR A 426 24.18 -27.21 27.87
N ALA A 427 24.91 -26.18 27.40
CA ALA A 427 25.98 -25.54 28.14
C ALA A 427 25.52 -24.87 29.46
N LEU A 428 24.24 -24.49 29.57
CA LEU A 428 23.66 -23.79 30.71
C LEU A 428 22.86 -24.70 31.64
N GLN A 429 22.63 -25.96 31.27
CA GLN A 429 21.81 -26.91 32.04
C GLN A 429 22.34 -27.17 33.46
N ALA A 430 23.66 -27.19 33.64
CA ALA A 430 24.27 -27.33 34.95
C ALA A 430 23.94 -26.12 35.85
N SER A 431 24.12 -24.91 35.33
CA SER A 431 23.78 -23.66 36.03
C SER A 431 22.28 -23.57 36.33
N TYR A 432 21.42 -23.94 35.38
CA TYR A 432 19.98 -24.02 35.58
C TYR A 432 19.60 -24.95 36.74
N SER A 433 20.14 -26.16 36.75
CA SER A 433 19.88 -27.15 37.80
C SER A 433 20.28 -26.65 39.19
N VAL A 434 21.41 -25.92 39.29
CA VAL A 434 21.85 -25.29 40.55
C VAL A 434 20.84 -24.25 41.03
N TRP A 435 20.30 -23.42 40.14
CA TRP A 435 19.30 -22.40 40.49
C TRP A 435 17.93 -23.00 40.83
N MET A 436 17.51 -24.06 40.15
CA MET A 436 16.30 -24.82 40.51
C MET A 436 16.42 -25.48 41.88
N GLY A 437 17.59 -26.01 42.23
CA GLY A 437 17.87 -26.53 43.57
C GLY A 437 17.79 -25.45 44.66
N LYS A 438 18.25 -24.22 44.37
CA LYS A 438 18.10 -23.08 45.28
C LYS A 438 16.63 -22.66 45.43
N LEU A 439 15.85 -22.66 44.34
CA LEU A 439 14.42 -22.34 44.38
C LEU A 439 13.66 -23.32 45.27
N ALA A 440 13.89 -24.62 45.11
CA ALA A 440 13.26 -25.67 45.92
C ALA A 440 13.56 -25.51 47.42
N LYS A 441 14.80 -25.18 47.78
CA LYS A 441 15.19 -24.92 49.19
C LYS A 441 14.45 -23.71 49.80
N HIS A 442 14.12 -22.70 49.00
CA HIS A 442 13.39 -21.51 49.42
C HIS A 442 11.86 -21.66 49.40
N GLN A 443 11.34 -22.75 48.82
CA GLN A 443 9.92 -23.13 48.87
C GLN A 443 9.63 -24.10 50.02
N ALA A 444 10.65 -24.87 50.45
CA ALA A 444 10.57 -25.79 51.58
C ALA A 444 10.84 -25.14 52.96
N ALA A 445 11.31 -23.89 52.97
CA ALA A 445 11.58 -23.06 54.16
C ALA A 445 10.69 -21.83 54.14
#